data_AF-A0A2A5FQQ1-F1
#
_entry.id   AF-A0A2A5FQQ1-F1
#
_cell.length_a   1.000
_cell.length_b   1.000
_cell.length_c   1.000
_cell.angle_alpha   90.00
_cell.angle_beta   90.00
_cell.angle_gamma   90.00
#
_symmetry.space_group_name_H-M   'P 1'
#
loop_
_entity.id
_entity.type
_entity.pdbx_description
1 polymer ?
#
loop_
_entity_poly.entity_id
_entity_poly.type
_entity_poly.pdbx_seq_one_letter_code
_entity_poly.pdbx_strand_id
1 'polypeptide(L)'
;MLRDDVDEMLISTSMTTYLIARNEMMCRILARRMESQDVPQPVRWHCPEWLPNGATARVSLHTIDNPDEAEPLPPGGVDLVVVDCSAEDDPYELLDRVHAQLAPRRWLVLSDALDAALIGHAAKLGAGGCQAVP
;
A
#
# COMPACT_ATOMS: atom_id res chain seq x y z
N MET A 1 -14.65 36.68 3.98
CA MET A 1 -13.46 36.57 3.12
C MET A 1 -12.26 36.37 4.06
N LEU A 2 -11.50 35.28 3.87
CA LEU A 2 -10.23 34.91 4.53
C LEU A 2 -10.28 34.19 5.90
N ARG A 3 -11.11 33.14 6.05
CA ARG A 3 -10.90 32.16 7.16
C ARG A 3 -11.02 30.68 6.78
N ASP A 4 -11.40 30.35 5.54
CA ASP A 4 -11.57 28.95 5.11
C ASP A 4 -10.33 28.39 4.38
N ASP A 5 -9.46 29.24 3.82
CA ASP A 5 -8.31 28.78 2.99
C ASP A 5 -7.11 28.22 3.77
N VAL A 6 -7.05 28.41 5.11
CA VAL A 6 -5.90 27.94 5.92
C VAL A 6 -6.14 26.52 6.47
N ASP A 7 -7.41 26.10 6.58
CA ASP A 7 -7.81 24.75 6.99
C ASP A 7 -7.64 23.75 5.82
N GLU A 8 -7.81 24.20 4.57
CA GLU A 8 -7.52 23.40 3.36
C GLU A 8 -6.03 23.21 3.08
N MET A 9 -5.13 24.05 3.62
CA MET A 9 -3.68 23.90 3.43
C MET A 9 -3.05 22.85 4.35
N LEU A 10 -3.82 22.37 5.34
CA LEU A 10 -3.58 21.14 6.07
C LEU A 10 -4.49 20.05 5.49
N ILE A 11 -4.42 19.79 4.18
CA ILE A 11 -4.80 18.47 3.67
C ILE A 11 -4.00 17.50 4.52
N SER A 12 -4.68 16.89 5.48
CA SER A 12 -4.08 16.05 6.49
C SER A 12 -3.33 14.97 5.74
N THR A 13 -2.01 15.15 5.69
CA THR A 13 -1.08 14.12 5.27
C THR A 13 -1.29 13.03 6.31
N SER A 14 -2.18 12.13 5.95
CA SER A 14 -2.62 11.07 6.83
C SER A 14 -1.39 10.20 6.96
N MET A 15 -0.77 10.22 8.16
CA MET A 15 0.42 9.45 8.50
C MET A 15 0.07 7.96 8.55
N THR A 16 -0.33 7.42 7.40
CA THR A 16 -0.92 6.10 7.26
C THR A 16 0.08 5.16 6.62
N THR A 17 0.17 3.95 7.17
CA THR A 17 0.87 2.84 6.54
C THR A 17 -0.13 1.96 5.83
N TYR A 18 0.07 1.68 4.55
CA TYR A 18 -0.72 0.70 3.81
C TYR A 18 0.08 -0.58 3.58
N LEU A 19 -0.50 -1.72 3.94
CA LEU A 19 -0.04 -3.03 3.55
C LEU A 19 -0.92 -3.52 2.39
N ILE A 20 -0.33 -3.77 1.22
CA ILE A 20 -1.03 -4.30 0.05
C ILE A 20 -0.57 -5.73 -0.16
N ALA A 21 -1.40 -6.70 0.24
CA ALA A 21 -1.01 -8.10 0.24
C ALA A 21 -2.25 -9.01 0.30
N ARG A 22 -2.16 -10.23 -0.24
CA ARG A 22 -3.25 -11.22 -0.19
C ARG A 22 -3.20 -12.11 1.05
N ASN A 23 -2.00 -12.36 1.58
CA ASN A 23 -1.81 -13.34 2.64
C ASN A 23 -2.26 -12.79 3.99
N GLU A 24 -3.51 -13.07 4.36
CA GLU A 24 -4.13 -12.60 5.60
C GLU A 24 -3.32 -12.89 6.86
N MET A 25 -2.71 -14.07 6.97
CA MET A 25 -1.93 -14.43 8.15
C MET A 25 -0.66 -13.58 8.25
N MET A 26 0.04 -13.39 7.13
CA MET A 26 1.19 -12.49 7.05
C MET A 26 0.77 -11.07 7.44
N CYS A 27 -0.36 -10.59 6.91
CA CYS A 27 -0.83 -9.24 7.17
C CYS A 27 -1.19 -8.99 8.63
N ARG A 28 -1.86 -9.94 9.28
CA ARG A 28 -2.15 -9.88 10.72
C ARG A 28 -0.87 -9.83 11.55
N ILE A 29 0.14 -10.62 11.19
CA ILE A 29 1.43 -10.64 11.91
C ILE A 29 2.20 -9.34 11.67
N LEU A 30 2.28 -8.88 10.43
CA LEU A 30 2.98 -7.65 10.06
C LEU A 30 2.31 -6.43 10.67
N ALA A 31 0.98 -6.29 10.58
CA ALA A 31 0.25 -5.17 11.17
C ALA A 31 0.47 -5.09 12.68
N ARG A 32 0.32 -6.20 13.42
CA ARG A 32 0.60 -6.25 14.87
C ARG A 32 2.05 -5.90 15.21
N ARG A 33 3.00 -6.37 14.41
CA ARG A 33 4.42 -6.02 14.61
C ARG A 33 4.65 -4.56 14.33
N MET A 34 4.14 -4.04 13.23
CA MET A 34 4.23 -2.64 12.83
C MET A 34 3.62 -1.70 13.87
N GLU A 35 2.48 -2.04 14.47
CA GLU A 35 1.90 -1.29 15.60
C GLU A 35 2.84 -1.19 16.81
N SER A 36 3.72 -2.17 17.01
CA SER A 36 4.76 -2.13 18.05
C SER A 36 6.08 -1.46 17.62
N GLN A 37 6.16 -1.00 16.36
CA GLN A 37 7.29 -0.27 15.79
C GLN A 37 6.92 1.20 15.57
N ASP A 38 7.94 2.04 15.35
CA ASP A 38 7.76 3.46 15.03
C ASP A 38 7.43 3.66 13.53
N VAL A 39 6.29 3.11 13.10
CA VAL A 39 5.74 3.36 11.76
C VAL A 39 4.52 4.27 11.81
N PRO A 40 4.24 5.03 10.73
CA PRO A 40 3.05 5.87 10.64
C PRO A 40 1.77 5.07 10.93
N GLN A 41 0.95 5.58 11.86
CA GLN A 41 -0.33 4.99 12.26
C GLN A 41 -1.51 5.80 11.68
N PRO A 42 -2.57 5.12 11.21
CA PRO A 42 -2.86 3.71 11.39
C PRO A 42 -2.16 2.81 10.35
N VAL A 43 -2.01 1.52 10.68
CA VAL A 43 -1.74 0.48 9.68
C VAL A 43 -3.06 0.01 9.07
N ARG A 44 -3.20 0.17 7.75
CA ARG A 44 -4.32 -0.31 6.93
C ARG A 44 -3.83 -1.45 6.06
N TRP A 45 -4.63 -2.49 5.92
CA TRP A 45 -4.31 -3.60 5.03
C TRP A 45 -5.38 -3.70 3.95
N HIS A 46 -4.98 -3.97 2.71
CA HIS A 46 -5.87 -4.24 1.59
C HIS A 46 -5.28 -5.30 0.67
N CYS A 47 -6.14 -6.02 -0.05
CA CYS A 47 -5.71 -6.88 -1.16
C CYS A 47 -5.38 -6.03 -2.40
N PRO A 48 -4.55 -6.54 -3.35
CA PRO A 48 -4.24 -5.86 -4.61
C PRO A 48 -5.46 -5.38 -5.42
N GLU A 49 -6.61 -6.04 -5.32
CA GLU A 49 -7.87 -5.68 -6.00
C GLU A 49 -8.47 -4.36 -5.53
N TRP A 50 -8.11 -3.90 -4.33
CA TRP A 50 -8.55 -2.61 -3.83
C TRP A 50 -8.03 -1.46 -4.69
N LEU A 51 -6.88 -1.66 -5.35
CA LEU A 51 -6.30 -0.71 -6.28
C LEU A 51 -6.99 -0.81 -7.66
N PRO A 52 -7.65 0.27 -8.12
CA PRO A 52 -8.37 0.25 -9.39
C PRO A 52 -7.43 -0.10 -10.55
N ASN A 53 -7.81 -1.08 -11.35
CA ASN A 53 -7.17 -1.38 -12.62
C ASN A 53 -7.99 -0.78 -13.76
N GLY A 54 -7.96 0.56 -13.92
CA GLY A 54 -8.47 1.32 -15.06
C GLY A 54 -9.97 1.24 -15.44
N ALA A 55 -10.68 0.11 -15.23
CA ALA A 55 -11.98 -0.16 -15.83
C ALA A 55 -12.92 -1.13 -15.07
N THR A 56 -12.55 -1.76 -13.95
CA THR A 56 -13.45 -2.73 -13.27
C THR A 56 -13.57 -2.54 -11.77
N ALA A 57 -14.82 -2.44 -11.33
CA ALA A 57 -15.22 -2.26 -9.94
C ALA A 57 -15.10 -3.56 -9.13
N ARG A 58 -14.29 -3.47 -8.07
CA ARG A 58 -14.38 -4.09 -6.74
C ARG A 58 -15.18 -5.39 -6.63
N VAL A 59 -14.47 -6.52 -6.48
CA VAL A 59 -15.03 -7.77 -5.93
C VAL A 59 -14.81 -7.75 -4.41
N SER A 60 -15.91 -7.89 -3.65
CA SER A 60 -15.90 -7.82 -2.19
C SER A 60 -15.53 -9.15 -1.52
N LEU A 61 -14.54 -9.14 -0.63
CA LEU A 61 -14.19 -10.22 0.28
C LEU A 61 -14.11 -9.69 1.72
N HIS A 62 -15.22 -9.80 2.45
CA HIS A 62 -15.26 -9.50 3.88
C HIS A 62 -14.33 -10.43 4.68
N THR A 63 -13.37 -9.86 5.41
CA THR A 63 -12.65 -10.55 6.49
C THR A 63 -12.76 -9.75 7.79
N ILE A 64 -12.93 -10.47 8.90
CA ILE A 64 -13.43 -9.98 10.20
C ILE A 64 -12.47 -9.01 10.91
N ASP A 65 -11.22 -8.89 10.43
CA ASP A 65 -10.18 -8.05 11.03
C ASP A 65 -9.56 -7.02 10.04
N ASN A 66 -10.14 -6.84 8.85
CA ASN A 66 -9.66 -5.90 7.84
C ASN A 66 -10.42 -4.56 7.92
N PRO A 67 -9.76 -3.39 8.00
CA PRO A 67 -10.44 -2.09 7.86
C PRO A 67 -11.03 -1.95 6.46
N ASP A 68 -12.29 -2.35 6.33
CA ASP A 68 -13.28 -2.01 5.31
C ASP A 68 -12.78 -1.85 3.86
N GLU A 69 -13.04 -2.83 2.99
CA GLU A 69 -12.79 -2.74 1.54
C GLU A 69 -13.54 -1.58 0.87
N ALA A 70 -14.53 -0.98 1.55
CA ALA A 70 -15.22 0.23 1.14
C ALA A 70 -14.40 1.51 1.42
N GLU A 71 -13.24 1.42 2.09
CA GLU A 71 -12.34 2.55 2.30
C GLU A 71 -12.01 3.18 0.93
N PRO A 72 -12.32 4.47 0.72
CA PRO A 72 -11.92 5.16 -0.49
C PRO A 72 -10.40 5.24 -0.55
N LEU A 73 -9.83 5.35 -1.76
CA LEU A 73 -8.42 5.68 -1.89
C LEU A 73 -8.12 7.00 -1.16
N PRO A 74 -6.95 7.12 -0.50
CA PRO A 74 -6.57 8.35 0.17
C PRO A 74 -6.49 9.50 -0.86
N PRO A 75 -6.94 10.72 -0.51
CA PRO A 75 -6.99 11.86 -1.45
C PRO A 75 -5.61 12.42 -1.84
N GLY A 76 -4.53 11.85 -1.33
CA GLY A 76 -3.15 12.26 -1.60
C GLY A 76 -2.14 11.14 -1.32
N GLY A 77 -0.86 11.45 -1.50
CA GLY A 77 0.22 10.49 -1.29
C GLY A 77 0.30 9.99 0.15
N VAL A 78 0.63 8.71 0.32
CA VAL A 78 0.73 8.04 1.63
C VAL A 78 2.17 7.98 2.13
N ASP A 79 2.36 7.85 3.44
CA ASP A 79 3.69 7.92 4.05
C ASP A 79 4.52 6.64 3.94
N LEU A 80 3.86 5.48 4.06
CA LEU A 80 4.51 4.18 3.94
C LEU A 80 3.60 3.18 3.23
N VAL A 81 4.13 2.48 2.23
CA VAL A 81 3.50 1.28 1.66
C VAL A 81 4.42 0.07 1.83
N VAL A 82 3.86 -1.05 2.26
CA VAL A 82 4.48 -2.37 2.09
C VAL A 82 3.63 -3.12 1.10
N VAL A 83 4.20 -3.54 -0.02
CA VAL A 83 3.49 -4.28 -1.07
C VAL A 83 4.07 -5.68 -1.17
N ASP A 84 3.20 -6.68 -1.13
CA ASP A 84 3.54 -8.07 -1.38
C ASP A 84 3.16 -8.43 -2.81
N CYS A 85 4.18 -8.72 -3.61
CA CYS A 85 4.07 -9.21 -4.97
C CYS A 85 4.15 -10.75 -5.03
N SER A 86 4.28 -11.42 -3.89
CA SER A 86 4.27 -12.88 -3.86
C SER A 86 2.93 -13.41 -4.35
N ALA A 87 2.97 -14.41 -5.23
CA ALA A 87 1.79 -14.96 -5.90
C ALA A 87 1.03 -14.02 -6.85
N GLU A 88 1.61 -12.87 -7.24
CA GLU A 88 1.04 -12.06 -8.33
C GLU A 88 1.52 -12.59 -9.69
N ASP A 89 0.58 -12.73 -10.63
CA ASP A 89 0.89 -13.12 -12.02
C ASP A 89 1.75 -12.07 -12.73
N ASP A 90 1.45 -10.78 -12.49
CA ASP A 90 2.25 -9.65 -12.97
C ASP A 90 2.62 -8.72 -11.80
N PRO A 91 3.81 -8.87 -11.20
CA PRO A 91 4.26 -8.01 -10.11
C PRO A 91 4.55 -6.58 -10.59
N TYR A 92 4.88 -6.36 -11.86
CA TYR A 92 5.18 -5.03 -12.39
C TYR A 92 3.91 -4.18 -12.48
N GLU A 93 2.80 -4.78 -12.93
CA GLU A 93 1.49 -4.12 -12.97
C GLU A 93 1.02 -3.73 -11.57
N LEU A 94 1.22 -4.57 -10.56
CA LEU A 94 0.90 -4.21 -9.18
C LEU A 94 1.73 -3.02 -8.68
N LEU A 95 3.04 -3.01 -8.92
CA LEU A 95 3.91 -1.91 -8.51
C LEU A 95 3.52 -0.59 -9.19
N ASP A 96 3.19 -0.63 -10.47
CA ASP A 96 2.73 0.55 -11.22
C ASP A 96 1.41 1.08 -10.65
N ARG A 97 0.46 0.20 -10.31
CA ARG A 97 -0.81 0.58 -9.66
C ARG A 97 -0.59 1.18 -8.27
N VAL A 98 0.27 0.58 -7.44
CA VAL A 98 0.60 1.13 -6.12
C VAL A 98 1.20 2.53 -6.26
N HIS A 99 2.17 2.70 -7.15
CA HIS A 99 2.81 3.98 -7.38
C HIS A 99 1.81 5.04 -7.88
N ALA A 100 0.99 4.69 -8.87
CA ALA A 100 0.03 5.62 -9.47
C ALA A 100 -1.10 6.02 -8.51
N GLN A 101 -1.61 5.09 -7.71
CA GLN A 101 -2.83 5.30 -6.92
C GLN A 101 -2.55 5.74 -5.47
N LEU A 102 -1.42 5.32 -4.89
CA LEU A 102 -1.07 5.65 -3.50
C LEU A 102 0.06 6.69 -3.39
N ALA A 103 0.82 6.92 -4.47
CA ALA A 103 1.96 7.84 -4.51
C ALA A 103 2.82 7.79 -3.22
N PRO A 104 3.36 6.61 -2.86
CA PRO A 104 4.01 6.40 -1.58
C PRO A 104 5.29 7.24 -1.44
N ARG A 105 5.45 7.89 -0.29
CA ARG A 105 6.70 8.60 0.07
C ARG A 105 7.83 7.63 0.39
N ARG A 106 7.50 6.50 1.00
CA ARG A 106 8.40 5.39 1.31
C ARG A 106 7.67 4.11 1.03
N TRP A 107 8.35 3.13 0.45
CA TRP A 107 7.76 1.82 0.30
C TRP A 107 8.78 0.70 0.19
N LEU A 108 8.34 -0.49 0.62
CA LEU A 108 9.09 -1.75 0.62
C LEU A 108 8.33 -2.79 -0.20
N VAL A 109 9.02 -3.47 -1.10
CA VAL A 109 8.45 -4.55 -1.92
C VAL A 109 8.84 -5.91 -1.35
N LEU A 110 7.87 -6.79 -1.14
CA LEU A 110 8.06 -8.18 -0.76
C LEU A 110 7.79 -9.07 -1.99
N SER A 111 8.60 -10.10 -2.22
CA SER A 111 8.34 -11.11 -3.25
C SER A 111 9.10 -12.40 -2.98
N ASP A 112 8.51 -13.55 -3.32
CA ASP A 112 9.14 -14.87 -3.32
C ASP A 112 10.00 -15.14 -4.56
N ALA A 113 9.90 -14.28 -5.58
CA ALA A 113 10.58 -14.38 -6.86
C ALA A 113 11.35 -13.09 -7.21
N LEU A 114 12.09 -12.53 -6.25
CA LEU A 114 12.92 -11.34 -6.49
C LEU A 114 14.07 -11.64 -7.47
N ASP A 115 14.00 -11.02 -8.65
CA ASP A 115 15.08 -10.95 -9.61
C ASP A 115 15.57 -9.50 -9.83
N ALA A 116 16.65 -9.36 -10.59
CA ALA A 116 17.25 -8.04 -10.86
C ALA A 116 16.33 -7.11 -11.67
N ALA A 117 15.41 -7.66 -12.47
CA ALA A 117 14.50 -6.86 -13.28
C ALA A 117 13.41 -6.25 -12.40
N LEU A 118 12.82 -7.04 -11.49
CA LEU A 118 11.82 -6.58 -10.54
C LEU A 118 12.42 -5.57 -9.55
N ILE A 119 13.61 -5.84 -9.01
CA ILE A 119 14.34 -4.89 -8.14
C ILE A 119 14.61 -3.59 -8.88
N GLY A 120 15.08 -3.68 -10.13
CA GLY A 120 15.36 -2.52 -10.97
C GLY A 120 14.11 -1.70 -11.29
N HIS A 121 12.97 -2.35 -11.49
CA HIS A 121 11.68 -1.67 -11.71
C HIS A 121 11.20 -0.95 -10.45
N ALA A 122 11.18 -1.65 -9.31
CA ALA A 122 10.80 -1.06 -8.03
C ALA A 122 11.66 0.16 -7.67
N ALA A 123 12.98 0.08 -7.89
CA ALA A 123 13.90 1.19 -7.65
C ALA A 123 13.61 2.41 -8.55
N LYS A 124 13.26 2.20 -9.83
CA LYS A 124 12.88 3.29 -10.75
C LYS A 124 11.62 4.02 -10.31
N LEU A 125 10.68 3.29 -9.70
CA LEU A 125 9.47 3.84 -9.09
C LEU A 125 9.71 4.42 -7.68
N GLY A 126 10.96 4.42 -7.20
CA GLY A 126 11.34 5.03 -5.92
C GLY A 126 11.18 4.14 -4.69
N ALA A 127 11.12 2.81 -4.85
CA ALA A 127 11.10 1.89 -3.71
C ALA A 127 12.37 2.01 -2.86
N GLY A 128 12.20 2.01 -1.55
CA GLY A 128 13.31 2.07 -0.59
C GLY A 128 14.06 0.75 -0.47
N GLY A 129 13.45 -0.35 -0.90
CA GLY A 129 14.07 -1.67 -0.95
C GLY A 129 13.12 -2.76 -1.40
N CYS A 130 13.70 -3.93 -1.63
CA CYS A 130 13.00 -5.17 -1.89
C CYS A 130 13.48 -6.23 -0.89
N GLN A 131 12.58 -7.06 -0.40
CA GLN A 131 12.87 -8.13 0.56
C GLN A 131 12.32 -9.46 0.03
N ALA A 132 13.18 -10.47 -0.03
CA ALA A 132 12.75 -11.82 -0.36
C ALA A 132 11.98 -12.41 0.83
N VAL A 133 10.87 -13.08 0.55
CA VAL A 133 9.98 -13.76 1.53
C VAL A 133 9.95 -15.28 1.28
N PRO A 134 9.45 -16.14 2.22
CA PRO A 134 8.41 -15.88 3.22
C PRO A 134 8.79 -14.83 4.28
#